data_AF-A0A7C4DXM7-F1
#
_entry.id   AF-A0A7C4DXM7-F1
#
_cell.length_a   1.000
_cell.length_b   1.000
_cell.length_c   1.000
_cell.angle_alpha   90.00
_cell.angle_beta   90.00
_cell.angle_gamma   90.00
#
_symmetry.space_group_name_H-M   'P 1'
#
loop_
_entity.id
_entity.type
_entity.pdbx_description
1 polymer ?
#
loop_
_entity_poly.entity_id
_entity_poly.type
_entity_poly.pdbx_seq_one_letter_code
_entity_poly.pdbx_strand_id
1 'polypeptide(L)'
;MYALMAYGLTVTLSSIRIYNWAYAEYVTISAYITAVLSTRYLVNIWLCFPIAITSAVVMSILVDELVYKPLSARGSTIIQIMLASIATGLLIRYFIYIFASINNVVIIKAAYASRTIFTYNTLVITDLDV
;
A
#
# COMPACT_ATOMS: atom_id res chain seq x y z
N MET A 1 -4.71 3.63 12.58
CA MET A 1 -4.55 2.97 11.25
C MET A 1 -5.69 2.02 10.92
N TYR A 2 -6.00 1.04 11.79
CA TYR A 2 -7.04 0.03 11.51
C TYR A 2 -8.41 0.59 11.15
N ALA A 3 -8.88 1.64 11.83
CA ALA A 3 -10.19 2.25 11.54
C ALA A 3 -10.27 2.86 10.12
N LEU A 4 -9.21 3.53 9.67
CA LEU A 4 -9.13 4.12 8.32
C LEU A 4 -9.10 3.04 7.23
N MET A 5 -8.31 1.98 7.45
CA MET A 5 -8.25 0.86 6.51
C MET A 5 -9.57 0.09 6.43
N ALA A 6 -10.21 -0.14 7.59
CA ALA A 6 -11.52 -0.76 7.66
C ALA A 6 -12.58 0.07 6.93
N TYR A 7 -12.57 1.39 7.09
CA TYR A 7 -13.48 2.28 6.37
C TYR A 7 -13.37 2.15 4.84
N GLY A 8 -12.15 2.12 4.30
CA GLY A 8 -11.94 1.93 2.86
C GLY A 8 -12.46 0.57 2.35
N LEU A 9 -12.24 -0.50 3.11
CA LEU A 9 -12.81 -1.82 2.83
C LEU A 9 -14.34 -1.79 2.87
N THR A 10 -14.94 -1.13 3.87
CA THR A 10 -16.40 -1.01 3.99
C THR A 10 -17.02 -0.29 2.80
N VAL A 11 -16.42 0.80 2.32
CA VAL A 11 -16.91 1.54 1.13
C VAL A 11 -16.87 0.65 -0.12
N THR A 12 -15.80 -0.14 -0.26
CA THR A 12 -15.64 -1.07 -1.40
C THR A 12 -16.66 -2.21 -1.32
N LEU A 13 -16.84 -2.79 -0.14
CA LEU A 13 -17.82 -3.84 0.14
C LEU A 13 -19.26 -3.34 -0.05
N SER A 14 -19.55 -2.10 0.31
CA SER A 14 -20.87 -1.50 0.11
C SER A 14 -21.22 -1.35 -1.37
N SER A 15 -20.22 -1.09 -2.21
CA SER A 15 -20.42 -0.85 -3.65
C SER A 15 -20.49 -2.14 -4.46
N ILE A 16 -19.53 -3.06 -4.24
CA ILE A 16 -19.33 -4.23 -5.10
C ILE A 16 -19.89 -5.51 -4.45
N ARG A 17 -20.14 -5.51 -3.13
CA ARG A 17 -20.58 -6.67 -2.33
C ARG A 17 -19.68 -7.91 -2.45
N ILE A 18 -18.43 -7.72 -2.88
CA ILE A 18 -17.40 -8.76 -2.99
C ILE A 18 -16.26 -8.39 -2.06
N TYR A 19 -15.82 -9.34 -1.24
CA TYR A 19 -14.67 -9.14 -0.38
C TYR A 19 -13.37 -9.32 -1.18
N ASN A 20 -12.70 -8.20 -1.48
CA ASN A 20 -11.39 -8.18 -2.10
C ASN A 20 -10.29 -8.31 -1.04
N TRP A 21 -9.66 -9.47 -0.95
CA TRP A 21 -8.58 -9.75 0.02
C TRP A 21 -7.25 -9.09 -0.38
N ALA A 22 -7.06 -8.73 -1.66
CA ALA A 22 -5.83 -8.10 -2.15
C ALA A 22 -5.69 -6.63 -1.69
N TYR A 23 -6.73 -6.02 -1.12
CA TYR A 23 -6.71 -4.63 -0.68
C TYR A 23 -5.55 -4.31 0.26
N ALA A 24 -5.25 -5.22 1.21
CA ALA A 24 -4.14 -5.05 2.14
C ALA A 24 -2.78 -4.96 1.44
N GLU A 25 -2.63 -5.65 0.30
CA GLU A 25 -1.38 -5.66 -0.46
C GLU A 25 -1.17 -4.37 -1.25
N TYR A 26 -2.24 -3.70 -1.68
CA TYR A 26 -2.12 -2.38 -2.32
C TYR A 26 -1.51 -1.35 -1.36
N VAL A 27 -1.90 -1.43 -0.08
CA VAL A 27 -1.31 -0.61 0.98
C VAL A 27 0.16 -0.98 1.18
N THR A 28 0.48 -2.27 1.22
CA THR A 28 1.86 -2.76 1.38
C THR A 28 2.77 -2.27 0.26
N ILE A 29 2.32 -2.33 -1.01
CA ILE A 29 3.08 -1.79 -2.15
C ILE A 29 3.37 -0.31 -1.95
N SER A 30 2.33 0.47 -1.61
CA SER A 30 2.44 1.92 -1.48
C SER A 30 3.40 2.32 -0.35
N ALA A 31 3.35 1.59 0.76
CA ALA A 31 4.28 1.74 1.87
C ALA A 31 5.72 1.39 1.44
N TYR A 32 5.90 0.31 0.68
CA TYR A 32 7.22 -0.09 0.19
C TYR A 32 7.81 0.94 -0.78
N ILE A 33 7.01 1.45 -1.72
CA ILE A 33 7.41 2.53 -2.64
C ILE A 33 7.83 3.77 -1.85
N THR A 34 7.01 4.20 -0.88
CA THR A 34 7.31 5.35 -0.01
C THR A 34 8.61 5.15 0.75
N ALA A 35 8.83 3.96 1.31
CA ALA A 35 10.02 3.63 2.06
C ALA A 35 11.28 3.65 1.16
N VAL A 36 11.19 3.14 -0.07
CA VAL A 36 12.29 3.20 -1.04
C VAL A 36 12.59 4.65 -1.47
N LEU A 37 11.56 5.46 -1.76
CA LEU A 37 11.74 6.87 -2.10
C LEU A 37 12.39 7.67 -0.97
N SER A 38 11.92 7.47 0.26
CA SER A 38 12.45 8.10 1.46
C SER A 38 13.90 7.73 1.70
N THR A 39 14.22 6.43 1.71
CA THR A 39 15.54 5.97 2.15
C THR A 39 16.60 6.09 1.07
N ARG A 40 16.26 5.81 -0.20
CA ARG A 40 17.26 5.72 -1.28
C ARG A 40 17.38 6.99 -2.10
N TYR A 41 16.28 7.72 -2.26
CA TYR A 41 16.23 8.95 -3.05
C TYR A 41 16.13 10.21 -2.19
N LEU A 42 16.00 10.07 -0.87
CA LEU A 42 15.90 11.19 0.09
C LEU A 42 14.83 12.22 -0.35
N VAL A 43 13.77 11.74 -0.99
CA VAL A 43 12.67 12.60 -1.48
C VAL A 43 11.99 13.24 -0.27
N ASN A 44 11.49 14.46 -0.38
CA ASN A 44 10.79 15.07 0.74
C ASN A 44 9.46 14.33 1.05
N ILE A 45 9.11 14.20 2.32
CA ILE A 45 7.87 13.53 2.78
C ILE A 45 6.60 14.10 2.12
N TRP A 46 6.57 15.40 1.82
CA TRP A 46 5.45 16.05 1.14
C TRP A 46 5.22 15.52 -0.28
N LEU A 47 6.29 15.13 -0.99
CA LEU A 47 6.19 14.48 -2.30
C LEU A 47 5.94 12.98 -2.18
N CYS A 48 6.45 12.33 -1.14
CA CYS A 48 6.20 10.92 -0.90
C CYS A 48 4.71 10.62 -0.70
N PHE A 49 3.96 11.52 -0.05
CA PHE A 49 2.53 11.34 0.23
C PHE A 49 1.65 11.20 -1.03
N PRO A 50 1.66 12.15 -2.01
CA PRO A 50 0.90 12.00 -3.24
C PRO A 50 1.36 10.79 -4.05
N ILE A 51 2.67 10.51 -4.09
CA ILE A 51 3.21 9.33 -4.80
C ILE A 51 2.66 8.04 -4.21
N ALA A 52 2.59 7.94 -2.87
CA ALA A 52 1.99 6.79 -2.19
C ALA A 52 0.54 6.58 -2.61
N ILE A 53 -0.27 7.64 -2.58
CA ILE A 53 -1.68 7.60 -2.98
C ILE A 53 -1.82 7.20 -4.45
N THR A 54 -1.06 7.85 -5.34
CA THR A 54 -1.09 7.54 -6.78
C THR A 54 -0.69 6.09 -7.03
N SER A 55 0.32 5.57 -6.33
CA SER A 55 0.73 4.17 -6.48
C SER A 55 -0.36 3.17 -6.06
N ALA A 56 -1.11 3.45 -4.99
CA ALA A 56 -2.25 2.63 -4.56
C ALA A 56 -3.37 2.61 -5.62
N VAL A 57 -3.69 3.79 -6.18
CA VAL A 57 -4.72 3.96 -7.21
C VAL A 57 -4.33 3.26 -8.50
N VAL A 58 -3.09 3.47 -8.97
CA VAL A 58 -2.61 2.83 -10.20
C VAL A 58 -2.62 1.31 -10.05
N MET A 59 -2.15 0.78 -8.91
CA MET A 59 -2.11 -0.66 -8.70
C MET A 59 -3.52 -1.27 -8.61
N SER A 60 -4.46 -0.61 -7.92
CA SER A 60 -5.82 -1.14 -7.81
C SER A 60 -6.52 -1.19 -9.17
N ILE A 61 -6.34 -0.16 -10.01
CA ILE A 61 -6.87 -0.13 -11.39
C ILE A 61 -6.21 -1.21 -12.24
N LEU A 62 -4.88 -1.37 -12.17
CA LEU A 62 -4.18 -2.40 -12.93
C LEU A 62 -4.69 -3.81 -12.61
N VAL A 63 -4.89 -4.10 -11.33
CA VAL A 63 -5.41 -5.41 -10.91
C VAL A 63 -6.86 -5.61 -11.33
N ASP A 64 -7.68 -4.56 -11.23
CA ASP A 64 -9.08 -4.62 -11.68
C ASP A 64 -9.17 -4.94 -13.18
N GLU A 65 -8.40 -4.24 -14.00
CA GLU A 65 -8.40 -4.40 -15.45
C GLU A 65 -7.75 -5.72 -15.91
N LEU A 66 -6.66 -6.15 -15.26
CA LEU A 66 -5.91 -7.35 -15.67
C LEU A 66 -6.44 -8.66 -15.08
N VAL A 67 -7.08 -8.62 -13.92
CA VAL A 67 -7.53 -9.83 -13.21
C VAL A 67 -9.04 -9.90 -13.11
N TYR A 68 -9.67 -8.91 -12.49
CA TYR A 68 -11.09 -9.04 -12.11
C TYR A 68 -12.02 -8.87 -13.31
N LYS A 69 -11.78 -7.89 -14.16
CA LYS A 69 -12.56 -7.65 -15.38
C LYS A 69 -12.55 -8.83 -16.35
N PRO A 70 -11.40 -9.43 -16.74
CA PRO A 70 -11.41 -10.59 -17.63
C PRO A 70 -12.02 -11.83 -16.97
N LEU A 71 -11.90 -11.98 -15.66
CA LEU A 71 -12.52 -13.09 -14.94
C LEU A 71 -14.04 -12.93 -14.87
N SER A 72 -14.53 -11.71 -14.64
CA SER A 72 -15.95 -11.39 -14.67
C SER A 72 -16.55 -11.56 -16.07
N ALA A 73 -15.84 -11.12 -17.12
CA ALA A 73 -16.26 -11.28 -18.51
C ALA A 73 -16.41 -12.76 -18.94
N ARG A 74 -15.72 -13.68 -18.26
CA ARG A 74 -15.80 -15.13 -18.48
C ARG A 74 -16.95 -15.81 -17.71
N GLY A 75 -17.81 -15.04 -17.03
CA GLY A 75 -18.95 -15.57 -16.28
C GLY A 75 -18.58 -16.21 -14.94
N SER A 76 -17.47 -15.78 -14.33
CA SER A 76 -16.98 -16.33 -13.07
C SER A 76 -17.91 -16.01 -11.89
N THR A 77 -18.13 -16.99 -11.01
CA THR A 77 -18.98 -16.85 -9.83
C THR A 77 -18.31 -15.93 -8.78
N ILE A 78 -19.09 -15.29 -7.91
CA ILE A 78 -18.59 -14.44 -6.82
C ILE A 78 -17.48 -15.14 -5.99
N ILE A 79 -17.67 -16.41 -5.65
CA ILE A 79 -16.69 -17.20 -4.88
C ILE A 79 -15.36 -17.34 -5.65
N GLN A 80 -15.42 -17.51 -6.97
CA GLN A 80 -14.23 -17.61 -7.81
C GLN A 80 -13.49 -16.27 -7.89
N ILE A 81 -14.20 -15.14 -7.95
CA ILE A 81 -13.61 -13.79 -7.90
C ILE A 81 -12.96 -13.54 -6.53
N MET A 82 -13.61 -13.96 -5.44
CA MET A 82 -13.03 -13.88 -4.09
C MET A 82 -11.74 -14.69 -3.98
N LEU A 83 -11.74 -15.93 -4.47
CA LEU A 83 -10.54 -16.78 -4.48
C LEU A 83 -9.43 -16.15 -5.33
N ALA A 84 -9.78 -15.59 -6.49
CA ALA A 84 -8.84 -14.86 -7.33
C ALA A 84 -8.22 -13.69 -6.57
N SER A 85 -8.99 -12.94 -5.76
CA SER A 85 -8.44 -11.82 -4.96
C SER A 85 -7.39 -12.28 -3.93
N ILE A 86 -7.57 -13.44 -3.32
CA ILE A 86 -6.58 -14.02 -2.40
C ILE A 86 -5.32 -14.40 -3.17
N ALA A 87 -5.47 -15.06 -4.32
CA ALA A 87 -4.36 -15.46 -5.17
C ALA A 87 -3.59 -14.23 -5.70
N THR A 88 -4.29 -13.18 -6.11
CA THR A 88 -3.69 -11.93 -6.56
C THR A 88 -2.95 -11.22 -5.43
N GLY A 89 -3.51 -11.19 -4.21
CA GLY A 89 -2.82 -10.67 -3.04
C GLY A 89 -1.51 -11.43 -2.77
N LEU A 90 -1.53 -12.76 -2.82
CA LEU A 90 -0.33 -13.58 -2.67
C LEU A 90 0.68 -13.30 -3.80
N LEU A 91 0.24 -13.24 -5.05
CA LEU A 91 1.10 -12.91 -6.18
C LEU A 91 1.80 -11.57 -6.00
N ILE A 92 1.04 -10.53 -5.62
CA ILE A 92 1.58 -9.21 -5.32
C ILE A 92 2.62 -9.30 -4.21
N ARG A 93 2.28 -9.97 -3.11
CA ARG A 93 3.17 -10.12 -1.96
C ARG A 93 4.49 -10.78 -2.35
N TYR A 94 4.43 -11.87 -3.13
CA TYR A 94 5.64 -12.54 -3.62
C TYR A 94 6.44 -11.65 -4.58
N PHE A 95 5.77 -10.86 -5.41
CA PHE A 95 6.43 -9.89 -6.27
C PHE A 95 7.22 -8.85 -5.46
N ILE A 96 6.61 -8.32 -4.39
CA ILE A 96 7.27 -7.41 -3.45
C ILE A 96 8.46 -8.11 -2.80
N TYR A 97 8.31 -9.35 -2.33
CA TYR A 97 9.41 -10.09 -1.71
C TYR A 97 10.58 -10.35 -2.65
N ILE A 98 10.31 -10.71 -3.91
CA ILE A 98 11.36 -10.91 -4.92
C ILE A 98 12.10 -9.59 -5.15
N PHE A 99 11.36 -8.50 -5.34
CA PHE A 99 11.96 -7.17 -5.53
C PHE A 99 12.76 -6.74 -4.29
N ALA A 100 12.22 -6.95 -3.10
CA ALA A 100 12.88 -6.64 -1.83
C ALA A 100 14.14 -7.46 -1.61
N SER A 101 14.11 -8.75 -1.94
CA SER A 101 15.26 -9.65 -1.82
C SER A 101 16.39 -9.23 -2.77
N ILE A 102 16.10 -8.95 -4.04
CA ILE A 102 17.10 -8.49 -5.02
C ILE A 102 17.77 -7.20 -4.55
N ASN A 103 16.98 -6.28 -4.00
CA ASN A 103 17.50 -5.00 -3.56
C ASN A 103 18.21 -5.04 -2.19
N ASN A 104 18.26 -6.20 -1.50
CA ASN A 104 18.70 -6.37 -0.10
C ASN A 104 17.91 -5.52 0.90
N VAL A 105 16.66 -5.28 0.58
CA VAL A 105 15.80 -4.29 1.21
C VAL A 105 14.57 -5.01 1.79
N VAL A 106 14.84 -6.00 2.64
CA VAL A 106 13.82 -6.80 3.32
C VAL A 106 13.28 -6.07 4.56
N ILE A 107 14.09 -5.17 5.13
CA ILE A 107 13.71 -4.32 6.27
C ILE A 107 14.06 -2.88 5.91
N ILE A 108 13.08 -2.11 5.42
CA ILE A 108 13.21 -0.66 5.28
C ILE A 108 12.58 0.00 6.49
N LYS A 109 13.35 0.82 7.20
CA LYS A 109 12.78 1.88 8.03
C LYS A 109 12.79 3.16 7.20
N ALA A 110 11.63 3.83 7.11
CA ALA A 110 11.56 5.16 6.51
C ALA A 110 12.56 6.07 7.23
N ALA A 111 13.37 6.80 6.47
CA ALA A 111 14.56 7.48 6.98
C ALA A 111 14.28 8.81 7.68
N TYR A 112 13.02 9.17 7.93
CA TYR A 112 12.66 10.37 8.69
C TYR A 112 12.62 10.04 10.17
N ALA A 113 13.76 10.22 10.83
CA ALA A 113 13.81 10.33 12.28
C ALA A 113 13.41 11.77 12.63
N SER A 114 12.33 11.89 13.37
CA SER A 114 11.82 13.15 13.91
C SER A 114 12.90 13.82 14.77
N ARG A 115 13.52 14.91 14.27
CA ARG A 115 14.64 15.59 14.93
C ARG A 115 14.14 16.67 15.89
N THR A 116 14.33 16.44 17.19
CA THR A 116 13.83 17.32 18.25
C THR A 116 14.43 18.71 18.14
N ILE A 117 13.61 19.71 17.79
CA ILE A 117 14.03 21.11 17.72
C ILE A 117 13.96 21.76 19.10
N PHE A 118 12.93 21.43 19.88
CA PHE A 118 12.66 22.10 21.14
C PHE A 118 12.06 21.13 22.16
N THR A 119 12.60 21.15 23.38
CA THR A 119 12.10 20.34 24.50
C THR A 119 11.77 21.27 25.66
N TYR A 120 10.50 21.35 26.06
CA TYR A 120 10.08 22.11 27.24
C TYR A 120 9.34 21.22 28.22
N ASN A 121 10.01 20.88 29.33
CA ASN A 121 9.56 20.02 30.43
C ASN A 121 9.20 18.57 30.00
N THR A 122 8.07 18.37 29.31
CA THR A 122 7.64 17.09 28.71
C THR A 122 7.13 17.23 27.27
N LEU A 123 7.03 18.46 26.74
CA LEU A 123 6.65 18.74 25.36
C LEU A 123 7.90 18.71 24.49
N VAL A 124 7.94 17.74 23.57
CA VAL A 124 8.98 17.55 22.57
C VAL A 124 8.40 18.02 21.24
N ILE A 125 8.83 19.19 20.76
CA ILE A 125 8.42 19.69 19.45
C ILE A 125 9.33 19.10 18.38
N THR A 126 8.65 18.28 17.59
CA THR A 126 9.03 17.54 16.40
C THR A 126 9.32 18.35 15.13
N ASP A 127 10.54 18.54 14.60
CA ASP A 127 10.61 18.75 13.14
C ASP A 127 10.47 17.40 12.47
N LEU A 128 9.60 17.33 11.47
CA LEU A 128 9.84 16.35 10.41
C LEU A 128 11.00 16.92 9.61
N ASP A 129 12.16 16.25 9.60
CA ASP A 129 13.28 16.65 8.73
C ASP A 129 12.75 16.88 7.29
N VAL A 130 12.64 18.16 6.92
CA VAL A 130 12.30 18.69 5.60
C VAL A 130 13.57 18.82 4.77
#